data_AF-A0A962GQ43-F1
#
_entry.id   AF-A0A962GQ43-F1
#
_cell.length_a   1.000
_cell.length_b   1.000
_cell.length_c   1.000
_cell.angle_alpha   90.00
_cell.angle_beta   90.00
_cell.angle_gamma   90.00
#
_symmetry.space_group_name_H-M   'P 1'
#
loop_
_entity.id
_entity.type
_entity.pdbx_description
1 polymer ?
#
loop_
_entity_poly.entity_id
_entity_poly.type
_entity_poly.pdbx_seq_one_letter_code
_entity_poly.pdbx_strand_id
1 'polypeptide(L)'
;MATRPHGSAVCNPAALAPSNSYSVPTFVTRGWYEDLPFRCKDCGAEEIWRATQQKWWYEVAKGNVATTAVRCRVCRRRERDRQRRERERSLAGQMAKAQRQGQA
;
A
#
# COMPACT_ATOMS: atom_id res chain seq x y z
N MET A 1 31.63 -8.05 0.31
CA MET A 1 30.50 -7.48 1.07
C MET A 1 29.83 -6.44 0.19
N ALA A 2 28.56 -6.61 -0.16
CA ALA A 2 27.86 -5.66 -1.03
C ALA A 2 27.67 -4.33 -0.28
N THR A 3 28.33 -3.28 -0.77
CA THR A 3 28.23 -1.93 -0.21
C THR A 3 26.83 -1.39 -0.44
N ARG A 4 26.16 -0.94 0.62
CA ARG A 4 24.80 -0.44 0.55
C ARG A 4 24.74 0.86 -0.28
N PRO A 5 23.97 0.94 -1.38
CA PRO A 5 23.88 2.15 -2.19
C PRO A 5 23.16 3.28 -1.44
N HIS A 6 23.58 4.52 -1.70
CA HIS A 6 22.94 5.71 -1.13
C HIS A 6 21.44 5.76 -1.49
N GLY A 7 20.60 6.15 -0.53
CA GLY A 7 19.15 6.20 -0.70
C GLY A 7 18.40 4.89 -0.41
N SER A 8 19.09 3.79 -0.13
CA SER A 8 18.46 2.53 0.30
C SER A 8 18.07 2.53 1.78
N ALA A 9 17.07 1.71 2.14
CA ALA A 9 16.57 1.58 3.50
C ALA A 9 16.72 0.14 3.99
N VAL A 10 17.27 -0.07 5.19
CA VAL A 10 17.42 -1.43 5.76
C VAL A 10 16.06 -2.06 5.98
N CYS A 11 15.90 -3.28 5.47
CA CYS A 11 14.74 -4.13 5.69
C CYS A 11 14.86 -4.82 7.04
N ASN A 12 13.82 -4.75 7.86
CA ASN A 12 13.67 -5.56 9.06
C ASN A 12 12.64 -6.68 8.81
N PRO A 13 13.07 -7.93 8.52
CA PRO A 13 12.15 -9.03 8.23
C PRO A 13 11.18 -9.33 9.38
N ALA A 14 11.62 -9.15 10.63
CA ALA A 14 10.79 -9.38 11.81
C ALA A 14 9.65 -8.36 11.96
N ALA A 15 9.76 -7.20 11.30
CA ALA A 15 8.71 -6.19 11.29
C ALA A 15 7.68 -6.40 10.16
N LEU A 16 7.86 -7.39 9.28
CA LEU A 16 6.91 -7.63 8.19
C LEU A 16 5.62 -8.27 8.70
N ALA A 17 4.51 -7.98 8.03
CA ALA A 17 3.27 -8.71 8.27
C ALA A 17 3.43 -10.18 7.86
N PRO A 18 2.82 -11.14 8.59
CA PRO A 18 2.79 -12.53 8.17
C PRO A 18 2.25 -12.65 6.75
N SER A 19 3.03 -13.28 5.88
CA SER A 19 2.68 -13.54 4.49
C SER A 19 2.49 -15.03 4.34
N ASN A 20 1.34 -15.46 3.83
CA ASN A 20 1.10 -16.87 3.48
C ASN A 20 1.72 -17.26 2.12
N SER A 21 2.59 -16.41 1.57
CA SER A 21 3.33 -16.70 0.36
C SER A 21 4.51 -17.62 0.64
N TYR A 22 4.69 -18.62 -0.22
CA TYR A 22 5.83 -19.55 -0.17
C TYR A 22 7.14 -18.94 -0.73
N SER A 23 7.08 -17.75 -1.33
CA SER A 23 8.25 -17.06 -1.88
C SER A 23 8.75 -15.95 -0.96
N VAL A 24 10.05 -15.94 -0.65
CA VAL A 24 10.70 -14.84 0.06
C VAL A 24 10.88 -13.66 -0.90
N PRO A 25 10.40 -12.44 -0.56
CA PRO A 25 10.60 -11.27 -1.41
C PRO A 25 12.08 -10.93 -1.58
N THR A 26 12.47 -10.46 -2.76
CA THR A 26 13.88 -10.17 -3.10
C THR A 26 14.53 -9.14 -2.17
N PHE A 27 13.77 -8.14 -1.68
CA PHE A 27 14.27 -7.16 -0.71
C PHE A 27 14.59 -7.76 0.67
N VAL A 28 13.94 -8.88 1.04
CA VAL A 28 14.22 -9.61 2.28
C VAL A 28 15.52 -10.39 2.15
N THR A 29 15.67 -11.14 1.06
CA THR A 29 16.92 -11.87 0.76
C THR A 29 18.11 -10.92 0.64
N ARG A 30 17.88 -9.74 0.05
CA ARG A 30 18.89 -8.71 -0.10
C ARG A 30 19.21 -7.98 1.21
N GLY A 31 18.21 -7.77 2.07
CA GLY A 31 18.35 -7.06 3.35
C GLY A 31 18.12 -5.54 3.30
N TRP A 32 17.78 -4.97 2.14
CA TRP A 32 17.43 -3.56 2.00
C TRP A 32 16.43 -3.31 0.86
N TYR A 33 15.70 -2.20 0.98
CA TYR A 33 14.84 -1.64 -0.06
C TYR A 33 15.64 -0.71 -0.97
N GLU A 34 15.25 -0.64 -2.23
CA GLU A 34 15.86 0.21 -3.27
C GLU A 34 14.81 1.15 -3.88
N ASP A 35 15.23 2.26 -4.45
CA ASP A 35 14.32 3.15 -5.16
C ASP A 35 13.83 2.48 -6.45
N LEU A 36 12.51 2.26 -6.57
CA LEU A 36 11.92 1.56 -7.71
C LEU A 36 11.10 2.53 -8.57
N PRO A 37 11.46 2.77 -9.85
CA PRO A 37 10.62 3.55 -10.74
C PRO A 37 9.33 2.78 -11.02
N PHE A 38 8.20 3.50 -11.06
CA PHE A 38 6.92 2.95 -11.45
C PHE A 38 6.11 3.97 -12.24
N ARG A 39 5.24 3.47 -13.10
CA ARG A 39 4.29 4.28 -13.85
C ARG A 39 2.92 4.22 -13.19
N CYS A 40 2.33 5.37 -12.91
CA CYS A 40 0.99 5.43 -12.35
C CYS A 40 -0.03 4.85 -13.35
N LYS A 41 -0.81 3.86 -12.92
CA LYS A 41 -1.80 3.22 -13.79
C LYS A 41 -2.99 4.12 -14.20
N ASP A 42 -3.27 5.19 -13.43
CA ASP A 42 -4.42 6.07 -13.69
C ASP A 42 -4.03 7.29 -14.54
N CYS A 43 -2.94 7.99 -14.20
CA CYS A 43 -2.53 9.20 -14.91
C CYS A 43 -1.29 9.03 -15.82
N GLY A 44 -0.65 7.86 -15.79
CA GLY A 44 0.53 7.56 -16.62
C GLY A 44 1.83 8.23 -16.16
N ALA A 45 1.82 9.04 -15.09
CA ALA A 45 3.01 9.73 -14.59
C ALA A 45 4.07 8.75 -14.06
N GLU A 46 5.33 9.03 -14.35
CA GLU A 46 6.48 8.29 -13.84
C GLU A 46 6.87 8.84 -12.46
N GLU A 47 6.89 7.97 -11.46
CA GLU A 47 7.31 8.30 -10.09
C GLU A 47 8.28 7.26 -9.57
N ILE A 48 9.04 7.62 -8.54
CA ILE A 48 9.94 6.71 -7.85
C ILE A 48 9.29 6.29 -6.53
N TRP A 49 9.13 4.99 -6.34
CA TRP A 49 8.76 4.41 -5.07
C TRP A 49 10.01 4.28 -4.21
N ARG A 50 10.19 5.27 -3.33
CA ARG A 50 11.42 5.39 -2.55
C ARG A 50 11.58 4.24 -1.56
N ALA A 51 12.82 3.84 -1.28
CA ALA A 51 13.15 2.81 -0.31
C ALA A 51 12.54 3.11 1.08
N THR A 52 12.52 4.39 1.49
CA THR A 52 11.89 4.83 2.74
C THR A 52 10.37 4.66 2.75
N GLN A 53 9.72 4.86 1.61
CA GLN A 53 8.28 4.65 1.46
C GLN A 53 7.93 3.15 1.47
N GLN A 54 8.77 2.31 0.87
CA GLN A 54 8.65 0.86 0.93
C GLN A 54 8.78 0.37 2.38
N LYS A 55 9.82 0.83 3.09
CA LYS A 55 10.02 0.49 4.51
C LYS A 55 8.79 0.83 5.35
N TRP A 56 8.27 2.05 5.22
CA TRP A 56 7.05 2.43 5.93
C TRP A 56 5.85 1.56 5.55
N TRP A 57 5.66 1.26 4.27
CA TRP A 57 4.53 0.45 3.79
C TRP A 57 4.53 -0.96 4.37
N TYR A 58 5.67 -1.66 4.30
CA TYR A 58 5.75 -3.04 4.72
C TYR A 58 5.88 -3.19 6.25
N GLU A 59 6.69 -2.35 6.90
CA GLU A 59 7.01 -2.53 8.32
C GLU A 59 6.03 -1.81 9.26
N VAL A 60 5.52 -0.63 8.87
CA VAL A 60 4.64 0.19 9.71
C VAL A 60 3.19 0.01 9.33
N ALA A 61 2.85 0.19 8.05
CA ALA A 61 1.49 0.05 7.56
C ALA A 61 1.04 -1.42 7.39
N LYS A 62 1.96 -2.38 7.59
CA LYS A 62 1.74 -3.82 7.45
C LYS A 62 1.13 -4.22 6.09
N GLY A 63 1.53 -3.49 5.05
CA GLY A 63 1.15 -3.80 3.68
C GLY A 63 1.65 -5.19 3.28
N ASN A 64 0.87 -5.88 2.45
CA ASN A 64 1.26 -7.21 1.95
C ASN A 64 2.55 -7.10 1.11
N VAL A 65 3.54 -7.95 1.40
CA VAL A 65 4.84 -7.99 0.72
C VAL A 65 4.76 -8.22 -0.79
N ALA A 66 3.67 -8.81 -1.28
CA ALA A 66 3.40 -9.01 -2.70
C ALA A 66 2.86 -7.75 -3.42
N THR A 67 2.58 -6.67 -2.68
CA THR A 67 2.04 -5.43 -3.26
C THR A 67 3.15 -4.44 -3.59
N THR A 68 2.95 -3.68 -4.67
CA THR A 68 3.87 -2.63 -5.11
C THR A 68 3.15 -1.28 -5.32
N ALA A 69 3.92 -0.19 -5.42
CA ALA A 69 3.35 1.10 -5.79
C ALA A 69 2.92 1.11 -7.26
N VAL A 70 1.61 1.27 -7.49
CA VAL A 70 1.01 1.33 -8.83
C VAL A 70 0.34 2.67 -9.13
N ARG A 71 0.29 3.58 -8.15
CA ARG A 71 -0.39 4.88 -8.23
C ARG A 71 0.43 5.99 -7.62
N CYS A 72 0.45 7.13 -8.29
CA CYS A 72 1.08 8.34 -7.81
C CYS A 72 0.41 8.85 -6.53
N ARG A 73 1.07 9.76 -5.80
CA ARG A 73 0.49 10.33 -4.55
C ARG A 73 -0.87 11.00 -4.79
N VAL A 74 -1.01 11.71 -5.91
CA VAL A 74 -2.24 12.42 -6.28
C VAL A 74 -3.38 11.44 -6.55
N CYS A 75 -3.15 10.43 -7.40
CA CYS A 75 -4.17 9.43 -7.72
C CYS A 75 -4.52 8.55 -6.52
N ARG A 76 -3.55 8.24 -5.64
CA ARG A 76 -3.85 7.58 -4.35
C ARG A 76 -4.78 8.40 -3.46
N ARG A 77 -4.63 9.74 -3.42
CA ARG A 77 -5.52 10.61 -2.66
C ARG A 77 -6.93 10.60 -3.25
N ARG A 78 -7.04 10.81 -4.57
CA ARG A 78 -8.33 10.77 -5.29
C ARG A 78 -9.08 9.47 -5.05
N GLU A 79 -8.37 8.33 -5.12
CA GLU A 79 -8.96 7.01 -4.88
C GLU A 79 -9.43 6.85 -3.43
N ARG A 80 -8.68 7.34 -2.44
CA ARG A 80 -9.11 7.33 -1.03
C ARG A 80 -10.38 8.15 -0.81
N ASP A 81 -10.48 9.32 -1.45
CA ASP A 81 -11.64 10.19 -1.35
C ASP A 81 -12.87 9.54 -2.01
N ARG A 82 -12.69 8.90 -3.17
CA ARG A 82 -13.73 8.13 -3.83
C ARG A 82 -14.26 6.99 -2.94
N GLN A 83 -13.36 6.16 -2.41
CA GLN A 83 -13.74 5.05 -1.53
C GLN A 83 -14.43 5.52 -0.25
N ARG A 84 -14.02 6.67 0.30
CA ARG A 84 -14.70 7.28 1.45
C ARG A 84 -16.15 7.61 1.12
N ARG A 85 -16.40 8.32 0.01
CA ARG A 85 -17.75 8.70 -0.43
C ARG A 85 -18.64 7.48 -0.68
N GLU A 86 -18.07 6.43 -1.28
CA GLU A 86 -18.80 5.18 -1.53
C GLU A 86 -19.18 4.48 -0.22
N ARG A 87 -18.28 4.44 0.77
CA ARG A 87 -18.57 3.91 2.11
C ARG A 87 -19.66 4.71 2.83
N GLU A 88 -19.58 6.03 2.81
CA GLU A 88 -20.59 6.92 3.40
C GLU A 88 -21.98 6.68 2.80
N ARG A 89 -22.07 6.60 1.47
CA ARG A 89 -23.33 6.30 0.78
C ARG A 89 -23.87 4.90 1.13
N SER A 90 -22.99 3.90 1.19
CA SER A 90 -23.38 2.53 1.56
C SER A 90 -23.92 2.47 2.99
N LEU A 91 -23.24 3.12 3.94
CA LEU A 91 -23.66 3.17 5.35
C LEU A 91 -25.00 3.89 5.50
N ALA A 92 -25.17 5.05 4.86
CA ALA A 92 -26.44 5.78 4.86
C ALA A 92 -27.59 4.92 4.30
N GLY A 93 -27.34 4.20 3.21
CA GLY A 93 -28.32 3.27 2.62
C GLY A 93 -28.68 2.11 3.56
N GLN A 94 -27.69 1.52 4.25
CA GLN A 94 -27.92 0.47 5.25
C GLN A 94 -28.74 0.98 6.44
N MET A 95 -28.43 2.17 6.94
CA MET A 95 -29.18 2.79 8.04
C MET A 95 -30.65 3.07 7.65
N ALA A 96 -30.89 3.64 6.46
CA ALA A 96 -32.23 3.88 5.96
C ALA A 96 -33.05 2.59 5.77
N LYS A 97 -32.40 1.50 5.32
CA LYS A 97 -33.04 0.18 5.23
C LYS A 97 -33.39 -0.39 6.60
N ALA A 98 -32.47 -0.32 7.57
CA ALA A 98 -32.71 -0.80 8.93
C ALA A 98 -33.87 -0.07 9.61
N GLN A 99 -33.96 1.26 9.44
CA GLN A 99 -35.08 2.07 9.95
C GLN A 99 -36.43 1.65 9.36
N ARG A 100 -36.48 1.37 8.05
CA ARG A 100 -37.72 0.89 7.41
C ARG A 100 -38.14 -0.49 7.89
N GLN A 101 -37.18 -1.37 8.20
CA GLN A 101 -37.46 -2.72 8.68
C GLN A 101 -37.86 -2.78 10.16
N GLY A 102 -37.47 -1.80 10.97
CA GLY A 102 -37.91 -1.70 12.37
C GLY A 102 -39.21 -0.92 12.57
N GLN A 103 -39.79 -0.35 11.50
CA GLN A 103 -41.08 0.36 11.49
C GLN A 103 -42.23 -0.51 10.94
N ALA A 104 -41.92 -1.74 10.51
CA ALA A 104 -42.88 -2.75 10.07
C ALA A 104 -43.01 -3.82 11.16
#